data_AF-A0A9X3WD86-F1
#
_entry.id   AF-A0A9X3WD86-F1
#
_cell.length_a   1.000
_cell.length_b   1.000
_cell.length_c   1.000
_cell.angle_alpha   90.00
_cell.angle_beta   90.00
_cell.angle_gamma   90.00
#
_symmetry.space_group_name_H-M   'P 1'
#
loop_
_entity.id
_entity.type
_entity.pdbx_description
1 polymer ?
#
loop_
_entity_poly.entity_id
_entity_poly.type
_entity_poly.pdbx_seq_one_letter_code
_entity_poly.pdbx_strand_id
1 'polypeptide(L)'
;MARKIKNLIDWYEQVLSLNHQSEISREIRDEEDLFLLLLYSELLGIPNPIYYYSLELYPYMVEQFHTWHLRMGMDKSPLDGIRCC
;
A
#
# COMPACT_ATOMS: atom_id res chain seq x y z
N MET A 1 -12.35 28.61 -27.38
CA MET A 1 -11.86 29.51 -26.30
C MET A 1 -11.90 28.80 -24.94
N ALA A 2 -13.04 28.25 -24.52
CA ALA A 2 -13.21 27.52 -23.25
C ALA A 2 -12.16 26.41 -22.99
N ARG A 3 -11.81 25.61 -24.02
CA ARG A 3 -10.81 24.53 -23.88
C ARG A 3 -9.40 25.03 -23.51
N LYS A 4 -9.00 26.21 -24.00
CA LYS A 4 -7.68 26.79 -23.66
C LYS A 4 -7.63 27.27 -22.21
N ILE A 5 -8.76 27.79 -21.70
CA ILE A 5 -8.87 28.25 -20.30
C ILE A 5 -8.83 27.05 -19.35
N LYS A 6 -9.58 25.98 -19.66
CA LYS A 6 -9.55 24.75 -18.87
C LYS A 6 -8.13 24.18 -18.77
N ASN A 7 -7.44 24.04 -19.90
CA ASN A 7 -6.06 23.55 -19.91
C ASN A 7 -5.08 24.44 -19.11
N LEU A 8 -5.33 25.75 -19.03
CA LEU A 8 -4.50 26.67 -18.24
C LEU A 8 -4.73 26.48 -16.74
N ILE A 9 -5.97 26.24 -16.34
CA ILE A 9 -6.35 25.93 -14.94
C ILE A 9 -5.75 24.58 -14.54
N ASP A 10 -5.93 23.54 -15.37
CA ASP A 10 -5.39 22.19 -15.11
C ASP A 10 -3.86 22.23 -14.96
N TRP A 11 -3.17 23.06 -15.77
CA TRP A 11 -1.73 23.25 -15.67
C TRP A 11 -1.32 23.96 -14.37
N TYR A 12 -2.03 25.01 -13.98
CA TYR A 12 -1.77 25.74 -12.74
C TYR A 12 -1.96 24.84 -11.50
N GLU A 13 -3.04 24.05 -11.51
CA GLU A 13 -3.33 23.08 -10.44
C GLU A 13 -2.25 21.99 -10.37
N GLN A 14 -1.80 21.49 -11.53
CA GLN A 14 -0.66 20.57 -11.58
C GLN A 14 0.60 21.17 -10.95
N VAL A 15 1.01 22.38 -11.36
CA VAL A 15 2.21 23.05 -10.85
C VAL A 15 2.16 23.23 -9.34
N LEU A 16 1.01 23.63 -8.79
CA LEU A 16 0.83 23.75 -7.35
C LEU A 16 0.92 22.40 -6.62
N SER A 17 0.38 21.34 -7.23
CA SER A 17 0.39 20.00 -6.63
C SER A 17 1.76 19.33 -6.61
N LEU A 18 2.70 19.71 -7.50
CA LEU A 18 3.98 19.02 -7.72
C LEU A 18 4.78 18.78 -6.43
N ASN A 19 4.84 19.78 -5.54
CA ASN A 19 5.58 19.66 -4.29
C ASN A 19 4.91 18.67 -3.31
N HIS A 20 3.60 18.50 -3.39
CA HIS A 20 2.83 17.63 -2.51
C HIS A 20 2.75 16.18 -3.02
N GLN A 21 2.97 15.92 -4.31
CA GLN A 21 2.87 14.58 -4.89
C GLN A 21 3.77 13.56 -4.17
N SER A 22 4.98 13.97 -3.78
CA SER A 22 5.92 13.08 -3.10
C SER A 22 5.48 12.72 -1.68
N GLU A 23 4.95 13.69 -0.93
CA GLU A 23 4.43 13.46 0.42
C GLU A 23 3.15 12.62 0.37
N ILE A 24 2.23 12.92 -0.56
CA ILE A 24 1.04 12.11 -0.80
C ILE A 24 1.42 10.66 -1.12
N SER A 25 2.42 10.45 -1.98
CA SER A 25 2.88 9.10 -2.35
C SER A 25 3.52 8.35 -1.18
N ARG A 26 4.11 9.06 -0.22
CA ARG A 26 4.63 8.45 1.02
C ARG A 26 3.50 8.08 1.95
N GLU A 27 2.53 8.97 2.14
CA GLU A 27 1.41 8.73 3.04
C GLU A 27 0.54 7.56 2.57
N ILE A 28 0.25 7.49 1.27
CA ILE A 28 -0.44 6.32 0.67
C ILE A 28 0.35 5.04 0.94
N ARG A 29 1.68 5.09 0.82
CA ARG A 29 2.53 3.92 1.05
C ARG A 29 2.55 3.50 2.51
N ASP A 30 2.58 4.46 3.43
CA ASP A 30 2.54 4.19 4.87
C ASP A 30 1.18 3.58 5.27
N GLU A 31 0.07 4.05 4.67
CA GLU A 31 -1.25 3.45 4.83
C GLU A 31 -1.33 2.02 4.28
N GLU A 32 -0.76 1.77 3.10
CA GLU A 32 -0.67 0.43 2.50
C GLU A 32 0.16 -0.51 3.39
N ASP A 33 1.29 -0.05 3.92
CA ASP A 33 2.17 -0.83 4.77
C ASP A 33 1.51 -1.16 6.12
N LEU A 34 0.75 -0.21 6.68
CA LEU A 34 -0.06 -0.43 7.88
C LEU A 34 -1.20 -1.43 7.62
N PHE A 35 -1.86 -1.32 6.47
CA PHE A 35 -2.92 -2.25 6.09
C PHE A 35 -2.39 -3.69 5.98
N LEU A 36 -1.27 -3.88 5.29
CA LEU A 36 -0.64 -5.20 5.15
C LEU A 36 -0.12 -5.73 6.49
N LEU A 37 0.44 -4.87 7.35
CA LEU A 37 0.81 -5.24 8.71
C LEU A 37 -0.39 -5.76 9.51
N LEU A 38 -1.52 -5.06 9.49
CA LEU A 38 -2.73 -5.49 10.18
C LEU A 38 -3.28 -6.78 9.57
N LEU A 39 -3.29 -6.87 8.25
CA LEU A 39 -3.78 -8.05 7.54
C LEU A 39 -2.98 -9.30 7.93
N TYR A 40 -1.64 -9.21 7.96
CA TYR A 40 -0.73 -10.34 8.23
C TYR A 40 -0.18 -10.39 9.66
N SER A 41 -0.73 -9.59 10.58
CA SER A 41 -0.29 -9.50 11.98
C SER A 41 -0.32 -10.85 12.71
N GLU A 42 -1.33 -11.68 12.42
CA GLU A 42 -1.46 -13.02 13.01
C GLU A 42 -0.25 -13.92 12.67
N LEU A 43 0.30 -13.80 11.46
CA LEU A 43 1.49 -14.56 11.05
C LEU A 43 2.76 -14.09 11.77
N LEU A 44 2.78 -12.84 12.23
CA LEU A 44 3.84 -12.29 13.06
C LEU A 44 3.66 -12.61 14.55
N GLY A 45 2.60 -13.35 14.91
CA GLY A 45 2.24 -13.65 16.30
C GLY A 45 1.56 -12.50 17.03
N ILE A 46 1.11 -11.47 16.30
CA ILE A 46 0.33 -10.35 16.85
C ILE A 46 -1.15 -10.69 16.67
N PRO A 47 -1.92 -10.89 17.76
CA PRO A 47 -3.30 -11.33 17.65
C PRO A 47 -4.17 -10.26 16.98
N ASN A 48 -4.91 -10.64 15.93
CA ASN A 48 -5.86 -9.75 15.26
C ASN A 48 -7.32 -10.22 15.43
N PRO A 49 -8.19 -9.43 16.08
CA PRO A 49 -9.58 -9.81 16.35
C PRO A 49 -10.43 -9.98 15.08
N ILE A 50 -10.01 -9.40 13.95
CA ILE A 50 -10.75 -9.41 12.68
C ILE A 50 -10.12 -10.39 11.67
N TYR A 51 -9.02 -11.06 12.01
CA TYR A 51 -8.27 -11.95 11.11
C TYR A 51 -9.18 -12.89 10.32
N TYR A 52 -10.11 -13.57 11.01
CA TYR A 52 -11.04 -14.53 10.42
C TYR A 52 -11.85 -13.95 9.26
N TYR A 53 -12.29 -12.70 9.35
CA TYR A 53 -13.07 -12.03 8.31
C TYR A 53 -12.19 -11.55 7.15
N SER A 54 -10.92 -11.27 7.42
CA SER A 54 -9.96 -10.77 6.42
C SER A 54 -9.26 -11.87 5.62
N LEU A 55 -9.46 -13.15 5.98
CA LEU A 55 -8.86 -14.30 5.30
C LEU A 55 -9.17 -14.35 3.80
N GLU A 56 -10.37 -13.92 3.40
CA GLU A 56 -10.78 -13.90 1.99
C GLU A 56 -9.94 -12.93 1.14
N LEU A 57 -9.32 -11.92 1.76
CA LEU A 57 -8.49 -10.94 1.08
C LEU A 57 -7.08 -11.46 0.79
N TYR A 58 -6.63 -12.49 1.51
CA TYR A 58 -5.25 -12.98 1.44
C TYR A 58 -4.80 -13.34 0.02
N PRO A 59 -5.59 -14.10 -0.79
CA PRO A 59 -5.19 -14.48 -2.15
C PRO A 59 -4.98 -13.28 -3.08
N TYR A 60 -5.74 -12.21 -2.87
CA TYR A 60 -5.67 -11.00 -3.69
C TYR A 60 -4.48 -10.11 -3.32
N MET A 61 -3.96 -10.25 -2.10
CA MET A 61 -2.87 -9.43 -1.57
C MET A 61 -1.50 -10.11 -1.62
N VAL A 62 -1.40 -11.35 -2.14
CA VAL A 62 -0.14 -12.11 -2.19
C VAL A 62 0.97 -11.38 -2.98
N GLU A 63 0.63 -10.73 -4.09
CA GLU A 63 1.62 -10.00 -4.90
C GLU A 63 2.14 -8.75 -4.17
N GLN A 64 1.24 -8.03 -3.51
CA GLN A 64 1.56 -6.84 -2.73
C GLN A 64 2.39 -7.21 -1.49
N PHE A 65 2.08 -8.36 -0.88
CA PHE A 65 2.82 -8.91 0.24
C PHE A 65 4.31 -9.11 -0.10
N HIS A 66 4.63 -9.66 -1.28
CA HIS A 66 6.03 -9.85 -1.71
C HIS A 66 6.83 -8.54 -1.65
N THR A 67 6.25 -7.48 -2.20
CA THR A 67 6.89 -6.16 -2.23
C THR A 67 6.96 -5.53 -0.85
N TRP A 68 5.95 -5.78 0.00
CA TRP A 68 5.89 -5.25 1.36
C TRP A 68 6.90 -5.93 2.30
N HIS A 69 6.98 -7.26 2.37
CA HIS A 69 7.89 -7.92 3.32
C HIS A 69 9.36 -7.61 3.01
N LEU A 70 9.71 -7.46 1.72
CA LEU A 70 11.03 -6.99 1.29
C LEU A 70 11.29 -5.54 1.75
N ARG A 71 10.31 -4.64 1.65
CA ARG A 71 10.43 -3.26 2.14
C ARG A 71 10.54 -3.18 3.66
N MET A 72 9.86 -4.08 4.37
CA MET A 72 9.98 -4.24 5.82
C MET A 72 11.33 -4.84 6.27
N GLY A 73 12.19 -5.24 5.31
CA GLY A 73 13.52 -5.79 5.59
C GLY A 73 13.48 -7.21 6.13
N MET A 74 12.43 -7.98 5.82
CA MET A 74 12.30 -9.37 6.25
C MET A 74 13.10 -10.27 5.31
N ASP A 75 14.09 -11.00 5.84
CA ASP A 75 14.90 -11.93 5.04
C ASP A 75 14.09 -13.11 4.49
N LYS A 76 13.02 -13.50 5.20
CA LYS A 76 12.11 -14.58 4.83
C LYS A 76 10.67 -14.17 5.05
N SER A 77 9.82 -14.65 4.17
CA SER A 77 8.37 -14.53 4.31
C SER A 77 7.89 -15.20 5.60
N PRO A 78 7.06 -14.53 6.42
CA PRO A 78 6.38 -15.14 7.56
C PRO A 78 5.27 -16.14 7.18
N LEU A 79 4.95 -16.31 5.88
CA LEU A 79 3.96 -17.29 5.41
C LEU A 79 4.55 -18.72 5.46
N ASP A 80 4.05 -19.55 6.37
CA ASP A 80 4.56 -20.91 6.60
C ASP A 80 4.06 -21.97 5.58
N GLY A 81 3.25 -21.56 4.59
CA GLY A 81 2.67 -22.46 3.58
C GLY A 81 2.82 -22.00 2.13
N ILE A 82 3.18 -20.73 1.90
CA ILE A 82 3.38 -20.16 0.57
C ILE A 82 4.80 -19.63 0.52
N ARG A 83 5.61 -20.20 -0.37
CA ARG A 83 6.94 -19.66 -0.65
C ARG A 83 6.78 -18.36 -1.42
N CYS A 84 6.77 -17.26 -0.67
CA CYS A 84 7.04 -15.95 -1.23
C CYS A 84 8.56 -15.80 -1.21
N CYS A 85 9.17 -15.85 -2.41
CA CYS A 85 10.57 -16.15 -2.72
C CYS A 85 10.93 -17.64 -2.79
#